data_AF-A0A4V0WTS6-F1
#
_entry.id   AF-A0A4V0WTS6-F1
#
_cell.length_a   1.000
_cell.length_b   1.000
_cell.length_c   1.000
_cell.angle_alpha   90.00
_cell.angle_beta   90.00
_cell.angle_gamma   90.00
#
_symmetry.space_group_name_H-M   'P 1'
#
loop_
_entity.id
_entity.type
_entity.pdbx_description
1 polymer ?
#
loop_
_entity_poly.entity_id
_entity_poly.type
_entity_poly.pdbx_seq_one_letter_code
_entity_poly.pdbx_strand_id
1 'polypeptide(L)'
;MSFHYYALTHALPERLLVQHYSPEGARLATITGKDENFYHLDLCSIANLDKEGEATVIFTDHEEKVLAELTFTLCQLQSKSTLFIGGLQGAKSWVPHEAIQCATKACHGLFPKRLVLEATCLLARHFGVSQILAVSNSAHIYRSWRYAKKKKDKIHADYDSFWESMSGELMPEGYYELPLGIARKPIEEIASKKRAEYRRRYSLLDEMMEQIESHL
;
A
#
# COMPACT_ATOMS: atom_id res chain seq x y z
N MET A 1 -20.25 16.80 0.49
CA MET A 1 -18.98 16.19 0.03
C MET A 1 -19.00 14.73 0.41
N SER A 2 -18.42 13.83 -0.41
CA SER A 2 -18.22 12.44 0.00
C SER A 2 -17.33 12.41 1.26
N PHE A 3 -17.52 11.41 2.11
CA PHE A 3 -16.75 11.26 3.36
C PHE A 3 -15.23 11.27 3.09
N HIS A 4 -14.82 10.73 1.95
CA HIS A 4 -13.43 10.68 1.53
C HIS A 4 -12.77 12.05 1.40
N TYR A 5 -13.31 12.95 0.57
CA TYR A 5 -12.73 14.27 0.37
C TYR A 5 -12.80 15.11 1.65
N TYR A 6 -13.87 14.96 2.43
CA TYR A 6 -13.95 15.59 3.76
C TYR A 6 -12.81 15.12 4.66
N ALA A 7 -12.57 13.82 4.79
CA ALA A 7 -11.51 13.29 5.64
C ALA A 7 -10.11 13.71 5.17
N LEU A 8 -9.84 13.67 3.85
CA LEU A 8 -8.55 14.12 3.30
C LEU A 8 -8.29 15.60 3.57
N THR A 9 -9.27 16.46 3.27
CA THR A 9 -9.13 17.93 3.44
C THR A 9 -8.96 18.35 4.90
N HIS A 10 -9.49 17.58 5.86
CA HIS A 10 -9.36 17.89 7.28
C HIS A 10 -8.08 17.34 7.91
N ALA A 11 -7.53 16.26 7.36
CA ALA A 11 -6.38 15.58 7.94
C ALA A 11 -5.05 15.93 7.25
N LEU A 12 -5.03 16.20 5.95
CA LEU A 12 -3.79 16.50 5.24
C LEU A 12 -3.47 18.01 5.26
N PRO A 13 -2.20 18.38 5.45
CA PRO A 13 -1.74 19.75 5.21
C PRO A 13 -2.01 20.18 3.76
N GLU A 14 -2.28 21.47 3.56
CA GLU A 14 -2.63 22.05 2.25
C GLU A 14 -1.62 21.70 1.15
N ARG A 15 -0.32 21.72 1.49
CA ARG A 15 0.75 21.33 0.56
C ARG A 15 0.55 19.91 0.01
N LEU A 16 0.35 18.92 0.90
CA LEU A 16 0.15 17.53 0.48
C LEU A 16 -1.15 17.37 -0.29
N LEU A 17 -2.21 18.06 0.13
CA LEU A 17 -3.50 18.00 -0.53
C LEU A 17 -3.43 18.52 -1.98
N VAL A 18 -2.78 19.68 -2.20
CA VAL A 18 -2.59 20.25 -3.54
C VAL A 18 -1.72 19.32 -4.41
N GLN A 19 -0.63 18.80 -3.86
CA GLN A 19 0.24 17.88 -4.58
C GLN A 19 -0.44 16.53 -4.90
N HIS A 20 -1.30 16.03 -4.01
CA HIS A 20 -2.02 14.77 -4.22
C HIS A 20 -2.92 14.83 -5.47
N TYR A 21 -3.51 15.99 -5.75
CA TYR A 21 -4.31 16.23 -6.96
C TYR A 21 -3.49 16.65 -8.19
N SER A 22 -2.18 16.83 -8.04
CA SER A 22 -1.28 17.08 -9.16
C SER A 22 -0.94 15.79 -9.92
N PRO A 23 -0.57 15.87 -11.22
CA PRO A 23 -0.11 14.71 -11.99
C PRO A 23 1.08 13.98 -11.35
N GLU A 24 1.94 14.71 -10.65
CA GLU A 24 3.15 14.18 -10.02
C GLU A 24 2.87 13.48 -8.68
N GLY A 25 1.73 13.78 -8.05
CA GLY A 25 1.39 13.29 -6.71
C GLY A 25 2.16 13.98 -5.59
N ALA A 26 1.85 13.60 -4.34
CA ALA A 26 2.50 14.12 -3.16
C ALA A 26 3.55 13.14 -2.64
N ARG A 27 4.83 13.53 -2.66
CA ARG A 27 5.92 12.73 -2.07
C ARG A 27 5.68 12.53 -0.58
N LEU A 28 5.58 11.26 -0.19
CA LEU A 28 5.45 10.81 1.19
C LEU A 28 6.79 10.41 1.81
N ALA A 29 7.65 9.72 1.05
CA ALA A 29 8.99 9.34 1.51
C ALA A 29 9.93 9.07 0.34
N THR A 30 11.23 9.27 0.58
CA THR A 30 12.32 8.82 -0.29
C THR A 30 13.18 7.81 0.49
N ILE A 31 13.22 6.58 -0.01
CA ILE A 31 13.99 5.48 0.59
C ILE A 31 15.32 5.36 -0.16
N THR A 32 16.41 5.28 0.59
CA THR A 32 17.73 4.93 0.03
C THR A 32 17.91 3.43 0.16
N GLY A 33 17.99 2.73 -0.98
CA GLY A 33 18.24 1.29 -1.01
C GLY A 33 19.67 0.94 -0.63
N LYS A 34 19.91 -0.32 -0.26
CA LYS A 34 21.28 -0.85 -0.02
C LYS A 34 22.21 -0.71 -1.23
N ASP A 35 21.65 -0.60 -2.42
CA ASP A 35 22.34 -0.37 -3.69
C ASP A 35 22.61 1.12 -3.98
N GLU A 36 22.35 2.00 -3.00
CA GLU A 36 22.48 3.47 -3.09
C GLU A 36 21.52 4.12 -4.09
N ASN A 37 20.55 3.37 -4.63
CA ASN A 37 19.50 3.91 -5.48
C ASN A 37 18.34 4.46 -4.64
N PHE A 38 17.66 5.46 -5.19
CA PHE A 38 16.46 6.03 -4.57
C PHE A 38 15.20 5.30 -5.01
N TYR A 39 14.27 5.17 -4.06
CA TYR A 39 12.92 4.69 -4.27
C TYR A 39 11.95 5.68 -3.65
N HIS A 40 10.78 5.85 -4.27
CA HIS A 40 9.85 6.89 -3.88
C HIS A 40 8.50 6.30 -3.48
N LEU A 41 7.92 6.86 -2.42
CA LEU A 41 6.52 6.67 -2.06
C LEU A 41 5.77 7.97 -2.29
N ASP A 42 4.73 7.91 -3.11
CA ASP A 42 3.93 9.08 -3.49
C ASP A 42 2.44 8.79 -3.26
N LEU A 43 1.69 9.80 -2.81
CA LEU A 43 0.24 9.78 -2.68
C LEU A 43 -0.39 10.51 -3.87
N CYS A 44 -1.11 9.78 -4.71
CA CYS A 44 -1.63 10.28 -5.99
C CYS A 44 -3.15 10.10 -6.09
N SER A 45 -3.81 11.01 -6.81
CA SER A 45 -5.19 10.87 -7.26
C SER A 45 -5.21 10.41 -8.72
N ILE A 46 -5.29 9.10 -8.97
CA ILE A 46 -5.20 8.54 -10.33
C ILE A 46 -6.59 8.28 -10.92
N ALA A 47 -7.02 9.12 -11.86
CA ALA A 47 -8.33 9.04 -12.53
C ALA A 47 -8.66 7.69 -13.18
N ASN A 48 -7.66 6.87 -13.51
CA ASN A 48 -7.86 5.54 -14.11
C ASN A 48 -8.12 4.43 -13.07
N LEU A 49 -7.96 4.73 -11.78
CA LEU A 49 -8.16 3.81 -10.66
C LEU A 49 -9.43 4.14 -9.85
N ASP A 50 -10.26 5.07 -10.31
CA ASP A 50 -11.53 5.51 -9.67
C ASP A 50 -12.51 4.36 -9.37
N LYS A 51 -12.36 3.22 -10.05
CA LYS A 51 -13.14 2.01 -9.78
C LYS A 51 -12.63 1.22 -8.57
N GLU A 52 -11.36 1.35 -8.23
CA GLU A 52 -10.69 0.68 -7.11
C GLU A 52 -10.58 1.60 -5.87
N GLY A 53 -10.67 2.92 -6.05
CA GLY A 53 -10.77 3.88 -4.96
C GLY A 53 -10.43 5.30 -5.39
N GLU A 54 -10.23 6.19 -4.44
CA GLU A 54 -10.12 7.63 -4.68
C GLU A 54 -8.69 8.17 -4.47
N ALA A 55 -7.85 7.46 -3.71
CA ALA A 55 -6.45 7.79 -3.48
C ALA A 55 -5.56 6.57 -3.64
N THR A 56 -4.35 6.76 -4.15
CA THR A 56 -3.40 5.68 -4.43
C THR A 56 -2.03 5.99 -3.83
N VAL A 57 -1.45 5.06 -3.08
CA VAL A 57 -0.04 5.08 -2.69
C VAL A 57 0.75 4.30 -3.72
N ILE A 58 1.74 4.94 -4.34
CA ILE A 58 2.59 4.35 -5.39
C ILE A 58 4.00 4.21 -4.87
N PHE A 59 4.63 3.07 -5.16
CA PHE A 59 6.05 2.85 -4.94
C PHE A 59 6.79 2.74 -6.27
N THR A 60 7.76 3.62 -6.51
CA THR A 60 8.57 3.68 -7.74
C THR A 60 10.06 3.51 -7.47
N ASP A 61 10.81 3.09 -8.48
CA ASP A 61 12.28 3.15 -8.46
C ASP A 61 12.81 4.50 -8.98
N HIS A 62 14.14 4.62 -9.03
CA HIS A 62 14.85 5.80 -9.51
C HIS A 62 14.61 6.13 -10.99
N GLU A 63 14.05 5.21 -11.78
CA GLU A 63 13.65 5.42 -13.18
C GLU A 63 12.14 5.64 -13.30
N GLU A 64 11.46 5.95 -12.19
CA GLU A 64 10.02 6.17 -12.09
C GLU A 64 9.16 4.96 -12.49
N LYS A 65 9.74 3.75 -12.51
CA LYS A 65 8.97 2.54 -12.79
C LYS A 65 8.11 2.19 -11.58
N VAL A 66 6.80 2.09 -11.79
CA VAL A 66 5.86 1.65 -10.75
C VAL A 66 6.10 0.17 -10.42
N LEU A 67 6.49 -0.08 -9.17
CA LEU A 67 6.78 -1.41 -8.65
C LEU A 67 5.63 -1.98 -7.80
N ALA A 68 4.85 -1.10 -7.16
CA ALA A 68 3.58 -1.44 -6.51
C ALA A 68 2.68 -0.20 -6.41
N GLU A 69 1.38 -0.43 -6.38
CA GLU A 69 0.36 0.60 -6.16
C GLU A 69 -0.74 0.03 -5.26
N LEU A 70 -1.21 0.82 -4.30
CA LEU A 70 -2.31 0.47 -3.40
C LEU A 70 -3.35 1.58 -3.44
N THR A 71 -4.56 1.24 -3.87
CA THR A 71 -5.68 2.19 -4.01
C THR A 71 -6.69 1.97 -2.90
N PHE A 72 -7.11 3.08 -2.28
CA PHE A 72 -8.05 3.08 -1.18
C PHE A 72 -9.05 4.24 -1.26
N THR A 73 -10.13 4.09 -0.50
CA THR A 73 -11.13 5.14 -0.24
C THR A 73 -11.38 5.22 1.26
N LEU A 74 -11.64 6.43 1.75
CA LEU A 74 -12.10 6.63 3.12
C LEU A 74 -13.62 6.65 3.12
N CYS A 75 -14.26 5.85 3.95
CA CYS A 75 -15.72 5.77 4.03
C CYS A 75 -16.22 5.50 5.45
N GLN A 76 -17.53 5.63 5.64
CA GLN A 76 -18.20 5.13 6.84
C GLN A 76 -18.82 3.77 6.50
N LEU A 77 -18.40 2.73 7.22
CA LEU A 77 -18.93 1.38 7.07
C LEU A 77 -19.22 0.80 8.44
N GLN A 78 -20.42 0.25 8.63
CA GLN A 78 -20.86 -0.29 9.93
C GLN A 78 -20.67 0.71 11.09
N SER A 79 -20.92 2.00 10.82
CA SER A 79 -20.72 3.12 11.77
C SER A 79 -19.27 3.34 12.24
N LYS A 80 -18.28 2.79 11.52
CA LYS A 80 -16.86 3.02 11.74
C LYS A 80 -16.24 3.80 10.58
N SER A 81 -15.37 4.74 10.91
CA SER A 81 -14.47 5.34 9.92
C SER A 81 -13.54 4.26 9.39
N THR A 82 -13.53 4.06 8.07
CA THR A 82 -12.87 2.92 7.42
C THR A 82 -11.94 3.43 6.32
N LEU A 83 -10.72 2.92 6.29
CA LEU A 83 -9.90 2.93 5.08
C LEU A 83 -10.17 1.63 4.33
N PHE A 84 -10.81 1.74 3.17
CA PHE A 84 -11.20 0.61 2.34
C PHE A 84 -10.25 0.49 1.15
N ILE A 85 -9.45 -0.57 1.13
CA ILE A 85 -8.49 -0.90 0.07
C ILE A 85 -9.24 -1.66 -1.03
N GLY A 86 -9.44 -1.01 -2.18
CA GLY A 86 -10.09 -1.64 -3.34
C GLY A 86 -9.12 -2.20 -4.38
N GLY A 87 -7.82 -1.93 -4.26
CA GLY A 87 -6.81 -2.47 -5.17
C GLY A 87 -5.41 -2.50 -4.58
N LEU A 88 -4.65 -3.55 -4.90
CA LEU A 88 -3.21 -3.68 -4.60
C LEU A 88 -2.49 -4.36 -5.78
N GLN A 89 -1.90 -3.57 -6.66
CA GLN A 89 -1.24 -4.10 -7.85
C GLN A 89 0.27 -4.10 -7.65
N GLY A 90 0.93 -5.15 -8.16
CA GLY A 90 2.38 -5.14 -8.31
C GLY A 90 2.78 -4.40 -9.59
N ALA A 91 4.07 -4.45 -9.91
CA ALA A 91 4.58 -3.86 -11.14
C ALA A 91 3.81 -4.35 -12.37
N LYS A 92 3.62 -3.45 -13.34
CA LYS A 92 2.88 -3.75 -14.58
C LYS A 92 3.64 -4.80 -15.40
N SER A 93 2.95 -5.50 -16.30
CA SER A 93 3.50 -6.67 -17.00
C SER A 93 4.73 -6.39 -17.89
N TRP A 94 4.95 -5.14 -18.27
CA TRP A 94 6.13 -4.72 -19.04
C TRP A 94 7.35 -4.43 -18.15
N VAL A 95 7.17 -4.28 -16.84
CA VAL A 95 8.26 -4.09 -15.89
C VAL A 95 8.95 -5.45 -15.70
N PRO A 96 10.27 -5.54 -15.93
CA PRO A 96 11.00 -6.79 -15.72
C PRO A 96 10.85 -7.29 -14.29
N HIS A 97 10.64 -8.59 -14.12
CA HIS A 97 10.56 -9.19 -12.78
C HIS A 97 11.81 -8.93 -11.94
N GLU A 98 12.97 -8.79 -12.59
CA GLU A 98 14.23 -8.40 -11.99
C GLU A 98 14.16 -7.05 -11.25
N ALA A 99 13.41 -6.06 -11.74
CA ALA A 99 13.26 -4.77 -11.06
C ALA A 99 12.61 -4.94 -9.66
N ILE A 100 11.61 -5.82 -9.56
CA ILE A 100 10.97 -6.16 -8.27
C ILE A 100 11.96 -6.86 -7.35
N GLN A 101 12.75 -7.80 -7.88
CA GLN A 101 13.75 -8.53 -7.09
C GLN A 101 14.87 -7.61 -6.60
N CYS A 102 15.35 -6.71 -7.45
CA CYS A 102 16.34 -5.69 -7.12
C CYS A 102 15.81 -4.77 -6.02
N ALA A 103 14.62 -4.19 -6.20
CA ALA A 103 14.00 -3.35 -5.17
C ALA A 103 13.79 -4.09 -3.85
N THR A 104 13.34 -5.35 -3.90
CA THR A 104 13.18 -6.17 -2.70
C THR A 104 14.49 -6.40 -1.97
N LYS A 105 15.58 -6.66 -2.72
CA LYS A 105 16.92 -6.86 -2.15
C LYS A 105 17.50 -5.54 -1.61
N ALA A 106 17.29 -4.44 -2.33
CA ALA A 106 17.70 -3.10 -1.93
C ALA A 106 17.01 -2.66 -0.63
N CYS A 107 15.72 -3.02 -0.48
CA CYS A 107 14.90 -2.73 0.70
C CYS A 107 14.97 -3.84 1.78
N HIS A 108 16.10 -4.53 1.94
CA HIS A 108 16.32 -5.51 3.01
C HIS A 108 15.30 -6.67 3.08
N GLY A 109 14.85 -7.12 1.90
CA GLY A 109 13.83 -8.16 1.74
C GLY A 109 12.41 -7.68 1.98
N LEU A 110 12.15 -6.37 2.07
CA LEU A 110 10.81 -5.80 1.98
C LEU A 110 10.44 -5.70 0.51
N PHE A 111 9.39 -6.40 0.12
CA PHE A 111 8.89 -6.33 -1.24
C PHE A 111 7.97 -5.11 -1.40
N PRO A 112 7.88 -4.54 -2.62
CA PRO A 112 7.13 -3.30 -2.90
C PRO A 112 5.72 -3.21 -2.30
N LYS A 113 4.92 -4.28 -2.39
CA LYS A 113 3.55 -4.32 -1.86
C LYS A 113 3.49 -4.14 -0.33
N ARG A 114 4.50 -4.60 0.40
CA ARG A 114 4.57 -4.40 1.85
C ARG A 114 4.84 -2.94 2.18
N LEU A 115 5.67 -2.24 1.42
CA LEU A 115 6.01 -0.83 1.64
C LEU A 115 4.78 0.07 1.47
N VAL A 116 4.03 -0.10 0.37
CA VAL A 116 2.79 0.68 0.16
C VAL A 116 1.73 0.38 1.23
N LEU A 117 1.65 -0.86 1.72
CA LEU A 117 0.72 -1.21 2.81
C LEU A 117 1.12 -0.55 4.13
N GLU A 118 2.40 -0.59 4.51
CA GLU A 118 2.89 0.06 5.73
C GLU A 118 2.62 1.57 5.72
N ALA A 119 2.89 2.23 4.59
CA ALA A 119 2.55 3.64 4.40
C ALA A 119 1.04 3.88 4.50
N THR A 120 0.21 3.00 3.93
CA THR A 120 -1.25 3.10 4.00
C THR A 120 -1.78 2.90 5.43
N CYS A 121 -1.20 1.98 6.20
CA CYS A 121 -1.54 1.80 7.62
C CYS A 121 -1.21 3.05 8.44
N LEU A 122 -0.07 3.70 8.17
CA LEU A 122 0.28 4.97 8.81
C LEU A 122 -0.71 6.09 8.44
N LEU A 123 -1.07 6.21 7.17
CA LEU A 123 -2.09 7.16 6.71
C LEU A 123 -3.45 6.87 7.35
N ALA A 124 -3.88 5.60 7.45
CA ALA A 124 -5.09 5.20 8.15
C ALA A 124 -5.12 5.71 9.59
N ARG A 125 -4.01 5.54 10.33
CA ARG A 125 -3.88 6.06 11.70
C ARG A 125 -3.98 7.58 11.74
N HIS A 126 -3.33 8.28 10.82
CA HIS A 126 -3.41 9.74 10.71
C HIS A 126 -4.84 10.24 10.42
N PHE A 127 -5.56 9.54 9.55
CA PHE A 127 -6.98 9.81 9.26
C PHE A 127 -7.93 9.44 10.40
N GLY A 128 -7.42 8.85 11.49
CA GLY A 128 -8.23 8.44 12.64
C GLY A 128 -9.25 7.35 12.29
N VAL A 129 -8.98 6.50 11.30
CA VAL A 129 -9.88 5.39 10.96
C VAL A 129 -9.85 4.32 12.05
N SER A 130 -10.98 3.67 12.26
CA SER A 130 -11.13 2.62 13.28
C SER A 130 -10.90 1.22 12.73
N GLN A 131 -10.89 1.06 11.40
CA GLN A 131 -10.64 -0.21 10.74
C GLN A 131 -10.07 -0.02 9.34
N ILE A 132 -9.31 -1.01 8.87
CA ILE A 132 -8.84 -1.13 7.49
C ILE A 132 -9.46 -2.39 6.91
N LEU A 133 -10.18 -2.22 5.80
CA LEU A 133 -10.78 -3.34 5.07
C LEU A 133 -10.16 -3.45 3.69
N ALA A 134 -9.99 -4.66 3.18
CA ALA A 134 -9.44 -4.90 1.86
C ALA A 134 -10.34 -5.85 1.05
N VAL A 135 -10.45 -5.61 -0.26
CA VAL A 135 -11.16 -6.53 -1.14
C VAL A 135 -10.46 -7.89 -1.19
N SER A 136 -11.26 -8.95 -1.09
CA SER A 136 -10.81 -10.31 -1.40
C SER A 136 -10.73 -10.52 -2.92
N ASN A 137 -10.05 -11.59 -3.34
CA ASN A 137 -10.06 -12.08 -4.71
C ASN A 137 -11.48 -12.26 -5.26
N SER A 138 -12.45 -12.60 -4.40
CA SER A 138 -13.84 -12.83 -4.77
C SER A 138 -14.65 -11.54 -5.01
N ALA A 139 -14.31 -10.47 -4.29
CA ALA A 139 -15.00 -9.18 -4.32
C ALA A 139 -14.40 -8.17 -5.32
N HIS A 140 -13.25 -8.48 -5.94
CA HIS A 140 -12.59 -7.57 -6.87
C HIS A 140 -13.43 -7.33 -8.15
N ILE A 141 -13.62 -6.06 -8.53
CA ILE A 141 -14.53 -5.59 -9.60
C ILE A 141 -14.26 -6.24 -10.98
N TYR A 142 -13.01 -6.63 -11.24
CA TYR A 142 -12.62 -7.33 -12.47
C TYR A 142 -13.13 -8.79 -12.57
N ARG A 143 -13.79 -9.31 -11.53
CA ARG A 143 -14.51 -10.61 -11.58
C ARG A 143 -16.00 -10.50 -11.91
N SER A 144 -16.52 -9.31 -12.20
CA SER A 144 -17.87 -9.21 -12.80
C SER A 144 -17.95 -10.16 -14.00
N TRP A 145 -18.92 -11.08 -13.97
CA TRP A 145 -19.24 -12.15 -14.93
C TRP A 145 -18.85 -11.87 -16.39
N ARG A 146 -18.93 -10.59 -16.81
CA ARG A 146 -18.69 -10.10 -18.15
C ARG A 146 -17.24 -10.31 -18.65
N TYR A 147 -16.25 -10.45 -17.75
CA TYR A 147 -14.84 -10.72 -18.11
C TYR A 147 -14.38 -12.17 -17.88
N ALA A 148 -15.17 -12.99 -17.17
CA ALA A 148 -14.82 -14.37 -16.80
C ALA A 148 -14.58 -15.30 -18.01
N LYS A 149 -15.08 -14.93 -19.20
CA LYS A 149 -14.99 -15.77 -20.41
C LYS A 149 -13.71 -15.58 -21.24
N LYS A 150 -12.86 -14.58 -20.95
CA LYS A 150 -11.71 -14.24 -21.83
C LYS A 150 -10.31 -14.34 -21.21
N LYS A 151 -10.15 -14.49 -19.89
CA LYS A 151 -8.82 -14.53 -19.23
C LYS A 151 -8.79 -15.42 -17.97
N LYS A 152 -9.19 -16.68 -18.09
CA LYS A 152 -9.09 -17.63 -16.96
C LYS A 152 -7.64 -17.89 -16.50
N ASP A 153 -6.66 -17.68 -17.37
CA ASP A 153 -5.24 -17.98 -17.10
C ASP A 153 -4.36 -16.75 -16.79
N LYS A 154 -4.93 -15.55 -16.58
CA LYS A 154 -4.13 -14.29 -16.47
C LYS A 154 -4.46 -13.39 -15.27
N ILE A 155 -5.11 -13.92 -14.24
CA ILE A 155 -5.35 -13.16 -13.00
C ILE A 155 -4.68 -13.92 -11.83
N HIS A 156 -3.39 -13.65 -11.65
CA HIS A 156 -2.55 -14.13 -10.54
C HIS A 156 -2.22 -12.98 -9.57
N ALA A 157 -3.21 -12.13 -9.24
CA ALA A 157 -3.09 -11.29 -8.06
C ALA A 157 -3.70 -12.09 -6.91
N ASP A 158 -2.89 -12.85 -6.19
CA ASP A 158 -3.34 -13.56 -5.00
C ASP A 158 -3.43 -12.56 -3.83
N TYR A 159 -4.52 -11.79 -3.82
CA TYR A 159 -4.79 -10.79 -2.79
C TYR A 159 -4.96 -11.47 -1.42
N ASP A 160 -5.74 -12.54 -1.38
CA ASP A 160 -6.06 -13.27 -0.17
C ASP A 160 -4.81 -13.75 0.56
N SER A 161 -3.90 -14.47 -0.12
CA SER A 161 -2.64 -14.93 0.50
C SER A 161 -1.77 -13.77 0.98
N PHE A 162 -1.79 -12.63 0.27
CA PHE A 162 -1.06 -11.45 0.74
C PHE A 162 -1.69 -10.89 2.02
N TRP A 163 -3.01 -10.70 2.06
CA TRP A 163 -3.71 -10.20 3.25
C TRP A 163 -3.52 -11.12 4.45
N GLU A 164 -3.68 -12.43 4.29
CA GLU A 164 -3.43 -13.45 5.32
C GLU A 164 -1.99 -13.36 5.85
N SER A 165 -1.00 -13.17 4.97
CA SER A 165 0.41 -13.01 5.38
C SER A 165 0.68 -11.74 6.20
N MET A 166 -0.22 -10.76 6.12
CA MET A 166 -0.21 -9.51 6.87
C MET A 166 -1.13 -9.55 8.10
N SER A 167 -1.52 -10.74 8.53
CA SER A 167 -2.48 -10.97 9.63
C SER A 167 -3.88 -10.43 9.34
N GLY A 168 -4.26 -10.42 8.06
CA GLY A 168 -5.62 -10.14 7.64
C GLY A 168 -6.55 -11.31 7.91
N GLU A 169 -7.75 -11.01 8.41
CA GLU A 169 -8.80 -11.98 8.69
C GLU A 169 -9.96 -11.85 7.71
N LEU A 170 -10.39 -12.96 7.10
CA LEU A 170 -11.52 -12.97 6.18
C LEU A 170 -12.84 -12.82 6.96
N MET A 171 -13.53 -11.71 6.71
CA MET A 171 -14.81 -11.38 7.33
C MET A 171 -15.97 -12.08 6.61
N PRO A 172 -17.10 -12.35 7.30
CA PRO A 172 -18.30 -12.96 6.71
C PRO A 172 -18.85 -12.22 5.47
N GLU A 173 -18.63 -10.91 5.39
CA GLU A 173 -19.04 -10.04 4.29
C GLU A 173 -18.18 -10.20 3.02
N GLY A 174 -17.10 -10.99 3.07
CA GLY A 174 -16.23 -11.28 1.93
C GLY A 174 -15.07 -10.30 1.74
N TYR A 175 -14.77 -9.48 2.75
CA TYR A 175 -13.60 -8.59 2.81
C TYR A 175 -12.58 -9.09 3.82
N TYR A 176 -11.32 -8.69 3.68
CA TYR A 176 -10.31 -8.89 4.71
C TYR A 176 -10.29 -7.70 5.67
N GLU A 177 -10.35 -7.94 6.97
CA GLU A 177 -10.01 -6.94 7.98
C GLU A 177 -8.51 -7.01 8.25
N LEU A 178 -7.81 -5.88 8.10
CA LEU A 178 -6.38 -5.76 8.34
C LEU A 178 -6.13 -5.03 9.67
N PRO A 179 -5.03 -5.35 10.39
CA PRO A 179 -4.65 -4.59 11.56
C PRO A 179 -4.28 -3.15 11.19
N LEU A 180 -4.57 -2.19 12.08
CA LEU A 180 -4.25 -0.76 11.89
C LEU A 180 -2.75 -0.47 11.78
N GLY A 181 -1.91 -1.42 12.18
CA GLY A 181 -0.46 -1.39 12.01
C GLY A 181 0.05 -2.82 11.97
N ILE A 182 1.10 -3.07 11.19
CA ILE A 182 1.55 -4.43 10.99
C ILE A 182 2.57 -4.81 12.06
N ALA A 183 2.29 -5.91 12.78
CA ALA A 183 3.14 -6.36 13.87
C ALA A 183 4.55 -6.73 13.38
N ARG A 184 5.56 -6.25 14.09
CA ARG A 184 6.96 -6.64 13.91
C ARG A 184 7.29 -7.81 14.84
N LYS A 185 8.09 -8.76 14.35
CA LYS A 185 8.56 -9.87 15.17
C LYS A 185 9.68 -9.37 16.09
N PRO A 186 9.67 -9.69 17.38
CA PRO A 186 10.78 -9.38 18.28
C PRO A 186 12.09 -9.93 17.73
N ILE A 187 13.17 -9.16 17.87
CA ILE A 187 14.47 -9.53 17.28
C ILE A 187 15.06 -10.80 17.92
N GLU A 188 14.65 -11.08 19.15
CA GLU A 188 14.99 -12.25 19.95
C GLU A 188 14.45 -13.53 19.31
N GLU A 189 13.22 -13.50 18.80
CA GLU A 189 12.55 -14.62 18.13
C GLU A 189 13.11 -14.89 16.73
N ILE A 190 13.82 -13.94 16.16
CA ILE A 190 14.43 -14.07 14.84
C ILE A 190 15.72 -14.87 14.97
N ALA A 191 15.87 -15.90 14.14
CA ALA A 191 17.09 -16.71 14.07
C ALA A 191 18.34 -15.83 13.93
N SER A 192 19.37 -16.08 14.75
CA SER A 192 20.56 -15.22 14.88
C SER A 192 21.14 -14.75 13.54
N LYS A 193 21.28 -15.67 12.57
CA LYS A 193 21.80 -15.38 11.21
C LYS A 193 20.98 -14.38 10.38
N LYS A 194 19.70 -14.15 10.72
CA LYS A 194 18.80 -13.22 10.04
C LYS A 194 18.59 -11.91 10.81
N ARG A 195 19.05 -11.79 12.06
CA ARG A 195 18.79 -10.63 12.92
C ARG A 195 19.34 -9.33 12.33
N ALA A 196 20.55 -9.34 11.76
CA ALA A 196 21.13 -8.16 11.15
C ALA A 196 20.25 -7.62 9.99
N GLU A 197 19.72 -8.51 9.16
CA GLU A 197 18.85 -8.13 8.04
C GLU A 197 17.51 -7.57 8.52
N TYR A 198 16.90 -8.19 9.54
CA TYR A 198 15.66 -7.69 10.11
C TYR A 198 15.81 -6.35 10.83
N ARG A 199 16.96 -6.08 11.46
CA ARG A 199 17.24 -4.75 12.03
C ARG A 199 17.29 -3.68 10.94
N ARG A 200 17.98 -3.94 9.83
CA ARG A 200 18.02 -3.00 8.69
C ARG A 200 16.65 -2.78 8.07
N ARG A 201 15.87 -3.86 7.94
CA ARG A 201 14.48 -3.80 7.52
C ARG A 201 13.64 -2.87 8.41
N TYR A 202 13.77 -3.01 9.73
CA TYR A 202 13.02 -2.18 10.66
C TYR A 202 13.50 -0.74 10.65
N SER A 203 14.81 -0.49 10.58
CA SER A 203 15.37 0.86 10.37
C SER A 203 14.80 1.54 9.13
N LEU A 204 14.77 0.85 7.99
CA LEU A 204 14.22 1.39 6.74
C LEU A 204 12.74 1.73 6.88
N LEU A 205 11.95 0.88 7.54
CA LEU A 205 10.54 1.18 7.82
C LEU A 205 10.37 2.35 8.77
N ASP A 206 11.20 2.46 9.81
CA ASP A 206 11.16 3.56 10.77
C ASP A 206 11.51 4.89 10.09
N GLU A 207 12.58 4.94 9.30
CA GLU A 207 12.99 6.11 8.51
C GLU A 207 11.92 6.52 7.50
N MET A 208 11.28 5.54 6.84
CA MET A 208 10.16 5.78 5.94
C MET A 208 8.98 6.37 6.71
N MET A 209 8.61 5.80 7.85
CA MET A 209 7.48 6.27 8.67
C MET A 209 7.73 7.69 9.21
N GLU A 210 8.93 7.98 9.71
CA GLU A 210 9.33 9.31 10.19
C GLU A 210 9.23 10.37 9.09
N GLN A 211 9.67 10.06 7.86
CA GLN A 211 9.51 10.97 6.72
C GLN A 211 8.04 11.27 6.42
N ILE A 212 7.19 10.24 6.40
CA ILE A 212 5.76 10.40 6.16
C ILE A 212 5.14 11.26 7.27
N GLU A 213 5.39 10.94 8.54
CA GLU A 213 4.89 11.70 9.69
C GLU A 213 5.36 13.17 9.66
N SER A 214 6.58 13.45 9.19
CA SER A 214 7.08 14.83 9.07
C SER A 214 6.33 15.67 8.03
N HIS A 215 5.57 15.03 7.14
CA HIS A 215 4.78 15.69 6.10
C HIS A 215 3.30 15.85 6.47
N LEU A 216 2.83 15.14 7.50
CA LEU A 216 1.44 15.10 7.95
C LEU A 216 1.17 16.12 9.07
#